data_AF-A0A7K2FIC4-F1
#
_entry.id   AF-A0A7K2FIC4-F1
#
_cell.length_a   1.000
_cell.length_b   1.000
_cell.length_c   1.000
_cell.angle_alpha   90.00
_cell.angle_beta   90.00
_cell.angle_gamma   90.00
#
_symmetry.space_group_name_H-M   'P 1'
#
loop_
_entity.id
_entity.type
_entity.pdbx_description
1 polymer ?
#
loop_
_entity_poly.entity_id
_entity_poly.type
_entity_poly.pdbx_seq_one_letter_code
_entity_poly.pdbx_strand_id
1 'polypeptide(L)'
;GGDMALLRGMAKAVLEQAKTDPKAIDKLFIDRHTTGFDEYRALCESTPWEELERQSSLSRAEILKAARIYMDADRSIISWCLGVTQHEHG
;
A
#
# COMPACT_ATOMS: atom_id res chain seq x y z
N GLY A 1 11.88 -7.86 2.21
CA GLY A 1 11.03 -7.76 3.42
C GLY A 1 10.52 -6.35 3.63
N GLY A 2 11.44 -5.39 3.83
CA GLY A 2 11.08 -3.99 4.07
C GLY A 2 10.27 -3.33 2.93
N ASP A 3 10.54 -3.69 1.67
CA ASP A 3 9.77 -3.18 0.53
C ASP A 3 8.28 -3.55 0.60
N MET A 4 7.98 -4.79 1.02
CA MET A 4 6.60 -5.24 1.21
C MET A 4 5.93 -4.52 2.38
N ALA A 5 6.68 -4.17 3.43
CA ALA A 5 6.17 -3.35 4.52
C ALA A 5 5.86 -1.92 4.07
N LEU A 6 6.73 -1.30 3.26
CA LEU A 6 6.47 0.01 2.67
C LEU A 6 5.22 -0.02 1.79
N LEU A 7 5.12 -0.98 0.86
CA LEU A 7 3.96 -1.11 -0.03
C LEU A 7 2.67 -1.36 0.75
N ARG A 8 2.71 -2.19 1.81
CA ARG A 8 1.55 -2.42 2.69
C ARG A 8 1.18 -1.16 3.46
N GLY A 9 2.16 -0.38 3.92
CA GLY A 9 1.91 0.90 4.59
C GLY A 9 1.30 1.94 3.65
N MET A 10 1.74 2.00 2.39
CA MET A 10 1.12 2.84 1.37
C MET A 10 -0.32 2.39 1.07
N ALA A 11 -0.56 1.09 0.91
CA ALA A 11 -1.89 0.54 0.70
C ALA A 11 -2.84 0.84 1.88
N LYS A 12 -2.36 0.70 3.12
CA LYS A 12 -3.10 1.08 4.33
C LYS A 12 -3.49 2.56 4.31
N ALA A 13 -2.56 3.45 3.94
CA ALA A 13 -2.84 4.88 3.84
C ALA A 13 -3.91 5.20 2.78
N VAL A 14 -3.86 4.56 1.61
CA VAL A 14 -4.88 4.70 0.55
C VAL A 14 -6.25 4.21 1.03
N LEU A 15 -6.29 3.06 1.72
CA LEU A 15 -7.54 2.51 2.30
C LEU A 15 -8.11 3.39 3.41
N GLU A 16 -7.26 4.03 4.22
CA GLU A 16 -7.68 5.03 5.21
C GLU A 16 -8.26 6.27 4.52
N GLN A 17 -7.60 6.78 3.47
CA GLN A 17 -8.09 7.92 2.68
C GLN A 17 -9.46 7.63 2.05
N ALA A 18 -9.66 6.41 1.53
CA ALA A 18 -10.89 5.96 0.89
C ALA A 18 -12.14 6.02 1.80
N LYS A 19 -11.96 6.08 3.14
CA LYS A 19 -13.06 6.28 4.10
C LYS A 19 -13.66 7.68 4.02
N THR A 20 -12.86 8.67 3.63
CA THR A 20 -13.25 10.08 3.55
C THR A 20 -13.37 10.58 2.11
N ASP A 21 -12.61 9.99 1.19
CA ASP A 21 -12.69 10.26 -0.24
C ASP A 21 -12.87 8.95 -1.02
N PRO A 22 -14.11 8.61 -1.41
CA PRO A 22 -14.38 7.41 -2.20
C PRO A 22 -13.63 7.34 -3.54
N LYS A 23 -13.09 8.45 -4.05
CA LYS A 23 -12.31 8.49 -5.30
C LYS A 23 -10.86 8.02 -5.13
N ALA A 24 -10.37 7.90 -3.90
CA ALA A 24 -9.02 7.41 -3.63
C ALA A 24 -8.81 5.95 -4.10
N ILE A 25 -9.89 5.23 -4.36
CA ILE A 25 -9.88 3.86 -4.86
C ILE A 25 -10.88 3.73 -6.01
N ASP A 26 -10.42 3.15 -7.13
CA ASP A 26 -11.31 2.77 -8.22
C ASP A 26 -12.06 1.46 -7.87
N LYS A 27 -13.22 1.62 -7.23
CA LYS A 27 -14.10 0.49 -6.89
C LYS A 27 -14.52 -0.33 -8.11
N LEU A 28 -14.81 0.32 -9.24
CA LEU A 28 -15.30 -0.39 -10.42
C LEU A 28 -14.20 -1.26 -11.01
N PHE A 29 -12.96 -0.77 -11.01
CA PHE A 29 -11.81 -1.56 -11.41
C PHE A 29 -11.61 -2.76 -10.48
N ILE A 30 -11.64 -2.54 -9.17
CA ILE A 30 -11.47 -3.60 -8.17
C ILE A 30 -12.54 -4.69 -8.34
N ASP A 31 -13.81 -4.31 -8.39
CA ASP A 31 -14.92 -5.24 -8.48
C ASP A 31 -14.89 -6.07 -9.78
N ARG A 32 -14.36 -5.51 -10.88
CA ARG A 32 -14.36 -6.15 -12.20
C ARG A 32 -13.08 -6.92 -12.52
N HIS A 33 -11.95 -6.53 -11.94
CA HIS A 33 -10.63 -6.97 -12.38
C HIS A 33 -9.76 -7.55 -11.27
N THR A 34 -10.25 -7.63 -10.04
CA THR A 34 -9.49 -8.17 -8.90
C THR A 34 -10.31 -9.19 -8.12
N THR A 35 -9.63 -10.02 -7.32
CA THR A 35 -10.20 -10.95 -6.35
C THR A 35 -9.42 -10.85 -5.04
N GLY A 36 -10.04 -11.22 -3.92
CA GLY A 36 -9.37 -11.19 -2.62
C GLY A 36 -9.18 -9.80 -1.99
N PHE A 37 -9.91 -8.79 -2.49
CA PHE A 37 -9.73 -7.40 -2.05
C PHE A 37 -10.13 -7.19 -0.59
N ASP A 38 -11.22 -7.79 -0.14
CA ASP A 38 -11.71 -7.61 1.23
C ASP A 38 -10.76 -8.25 2.25
N GLU A 39 -10.20 -9.42 1.94
CA GLU A 39 -9.17 -10.07 2.74
C GLU A 39 -7.90 -9.20 2.80
N TYR A 40 -7.46 -8.66 1.66
CA TYR A 40 -6.31 -7.78 1.61
C TYR A 40 -6.54 -6.46 2.37
N ARG A 41 -7.74 -5.90 2.26
CA ARG A 41 -8.16 -4.72 3.01
C ARG A 41 -8.11 -4.98 4.51
N ALA A 42 -8.69 -6.09 4.98
CA ALA A 42 -8.66 -6.48 6.39
C ALA A 42 -7.22 -6.70 6.89
N LEU A 43 -6.34 -7.30 6.07
CA LEU A 43 -4.93 -7.45 6.40
C LEU A 43 -4.24 -6.09 6.56
N CYS A 44 -4.45 -5.15 5.64
CA CYS A 44 -3.86 -3.81 5.73
C CYS A 44 -4.39 -3.04 6.94
N GLU A 45 -5.69 -3.13 7.22
CA GLU A 45 -6.31 -2.45 8.37
C GLU A 45 -5.83 -3.03 9.71
N SER A 46 -5.64 -4.35 9.80
CA SER A 46 -5.18 -5.02 11.01
C SER A 46 -3.66 -4.93 11.25
N THR A 47 -2.86 -4.63 10.23
CA THR A 47 -1.41 -4.47 10.38
C THR A 47 -1.08 -3.18 11.19
N PRO A 48 -0.39 -3.28 12.35
CA PRO A 48 -0.02 -2.10 13.14
C PRO A 48 0.97 -1.19 12.41
N TRP A 49 0.89 0.11 12.66
CA TRP A 49 1.81 1.08 12.05
C TRP A 49 3.25 0.87 12.54
N GLU A 50 3.41 0.52 13.80
CA GLU A 50 4.70 0.27 14.44
C GLU A 50 5.46 -0.88 13.75
N GLU A 51 4.73 -1.90 13.28
CA GLU A 51 5.31 -3.01 12.55
C GLU A 51 5.74 -2.62 11.14
N LEU A 52 4.94 -1.78 10.47
CA LEU A 52 5.29 -1.24 9.15
C LEU A 52 6.53 -0.35 9.22
N GLU A 53 6.61 0.51 10.23
CA GLU A 53 7.77 1.36 10.49
C GLU A 53 9.03 0.53 10.77
N ARG A 54 8.91 -0.46 11.66
CA ARG A 54 10.02 -1.35 12.03
C ARG A 54 10.54 -2.17 10.85
N GLN A 55 9.65 -2.75 10.05
CA GLN A 55 10.05 -3.60 8.92
C GLN A 55 10.59 -2.79 7.74
N SER A 56 10.02 -1.62 7.46
CA SER A 56 10.47 -0.76 6.35
C SER A 56 11.68 0.10 6.72
N SER A 57 11.98 0.26 8.01
CA SER A 57 12.95 1.24 8.53
C SER A 57 12.63 2.69 8.12
N LEU A 58 11.35 2.98 7.87
CA LEU A 58 10.84 4.30 7.54
C LEU A 58 9.86 4.76 8.61
N SER A 59 9.82 6.06 8.86
CA SER A 59 8.77 6.63 9.70
C SER A 59 7.41 6.59 9.00
N ARG A 60 6.33 6.58 9.78
CA ARG A 60 4.97 6.71 9.27
C ARG A 60 4.82 7.95 8.38
N ALA A 61 5.46 9.07 8.73
CA ALA A 61 5.42 10.29 7.94
C ALA A 61 6.01 10.11 6.53
N GLU A 62 7.12 9.36 6.39
CA GLU A 62 7.73 9.06 5.10
C GLU A 62 6.84 8.15 4.25
N ILE A 63 6.25 7.12 4.86
CA ILE A 63 5.31 6.22 4.18
C ILE A 63 4.07 7.00 3.71
N LEU A 64 3.50 7.85 4.56
CA LEU A 64 2.35 8.69 4.20
C LEU A 64 2.70 9.70 3.11
N LYS A 65 3.93 10.23 3.11
CA LYS A 65 4.42 11.11 2.05
C LYS A 65 4.48 10.36 0.71
N ALA A 66 5.01 9.15 0.69
CA ALA A 66 5.04 8.31 -0.51
C ALA A 66 3.62 7.97 -1.00
N ALA A 67 2.72 7.60 -0.09
CA ALA A 67 1.32 7.32 -0.41
C ALA A 67 0.61 8.55 -1.00
N ARG A 68 0.88 9.75 -0.48
CA ARG A 68 0.32 11.00 -1.01
C ARG A 68 0.81 11.28 -2.43
N ILE A 69 2.11 11.14 -2.69
CA ILE A 69 2.67 11.29 -4.05
C ILE A 69 1.98 10.31 -5.02
N TYR A 70 1.72 9.08 -4.59
CA TYR A 70 1.00 8.08 -5.38
C TYR A 70 -0.46 8.47 -5.66
N MET A 71 -1.19 8.96 -4.65
CA MET A 71 -2.61 9.35 -4.78
C MET A 71 -2.81 10.64 -5.59
N ASP A 72 -1.86 11.59 -5.50
CA ASP A 72 -1.94 12.87 -6.22
C ASP A 72 -1.59 12.73 -7.71
N ALA A 73 -1.02 11.60 -8.12
CA ALA A 73 -0.62 11.37 -9.51
C ALA A 73 -1.79 10.84 -10.36
N ASP A 74 -2.08 11.51 -11.49
CA ASP A 74 -3.11 11.07 -12.45
C ASP A 74 -2.84 9.67 -13.01
N ARG A 75 -1.56 9.30 -13.14
CA ARG A 75 -1.09 8.00 -13.64
C ARG A 75 0.20 7.61 -12.94
N SER A 76 0.18 6.49 -12.22
CA SER A 76 1.32 5.97 -11.47
C SER A 76 1.83 4.66 -12.07
N ILE A 77 3.15 4.53 -12.20
CA ILE A 77 3.83 3.28 -12.59
C ILE A 77 4.66 2.81 -11.40
N ILE A 78 4.40 1.59 -10.93
CA ILE A 78 5.27 0.91 -9.97
C ILE A 78 6.28 0.09 -10.76
N SER A 79 7.55 0.45 -10.68
CA SER A 79 8.66 -0.30 -11.29
C SER A 79 9.54 -0.87 -10.18
N TRP A 80 9.88 -2.15 -10.27
CA TRP A 80 10.80 -2.82 -9.35
C TRP A 80 11.88 -3.59 -10.11
N CYS A 81 13.03 -3.76 -9.45
CA CYS A 81 14.17 -4.52 -9.96
C CYS A 81 14.43 -5.76 -9.07
N LEU A 82 15.57 -6.44 -9.29
CA LEU A 82 15.95 -7.72 -8.67
C LEU A 82 15.85 -7.80 -7.13
N GLY A 83 15.84 -6.67 -6.42
CA GLY A 83 15.71 -6.60 -4.96
C GLY A 83 14.37 -7.15 -4.43
N VAL A 84 13.27 -7.05 -5.18
CA VAL A 84 11.96 -7.59 -4.76
C VAL A 84 11.89 -9.11 -4.94
N THR A 85 12.55 -9.66 -5.96
CA THR A 85 12.48 -11.09 -6.33
C THR A 85 13.49 -11.99 -5.63
N GLN A 86 14.52 -11.43 -4.96
CA GLN A 86 15.58 -12.18 -4.27
C GLN A 86 15.44 -12.23 -2.74
N HIS A 87 14.35 -11.72 -2.18
CA HIS A 87 14.01 -12.00 -0.78
C HIS A 87 13.42 -13.41 -0.68
N GLU A 88 13.84 -14.22 0.32
CA GLU A 88 13.34 -15.59 0.56
C GLU A 88 11.82 -15.70 0.85
N HIS A 89 11.08 -14.59 0.77
CA HIS A 89 9.64 -14.51 0.96
C HIS A 89 9.04 -13.65 -0.16
N GLY A 90 9.19 -14.13 -1.40
CA GLY A 90 8.34 -13.70 -2.52
C GLY A 90 6.91 -14.20 -2.35
#